data_AF-A0A6L3NCW8-F1
#
_entry.id   AF-A0A6L3NCW8-F1
#
_cell.length_a   1.000
_cell.length_b   1.000
_cell.length_c   1.000
_cell.angle_alpha   90.00
_cell.angle_beta   90.00
_cell.angle_gamma   90.00
#
_symmetry.space_group_name_H-M   'P 1'
#
loop_
_entity.id
_entity.type
_entity.pdbx_description
1 polymer ?
#
loop_
_entity_poly.entity_id
_entity_poly.type
_entity_poly.pdbx_seq_one_letter_code
_entity_poly.pdbx_strand_id
1 'polypeptide(L)'
;QAFGALVREHGGAFVDAPVSGGTGGAAAGTLTFMVGGSDADFERVKPVLACMGKNIVHCGATGMGQVAKVCNNLVLGISMAAVSEAMSLGVALGIDPKVLAGIVNTSTGRCWSSDTYNPYPGVIDTAPSSRGYSGGFGTDLMLKDLGLANDAAKQARQPVYLGALAQQLYQTMSSRGDGQLDFSAVIRLYQPATKKDAS
;
A
#
# COMPACT_ATOMS: atom_id res chain seq x y z
N GLN A 1 6.07 -17.87 11.06
CA GLN A 1 5.45 -19.00 11.79
C GLN A 1 6.31 -19.51 12.95
N ALA A 2 7.63 -19.63 12.81
CA ALA A 2 8.53 -20.10 13.88
C ALA A 2 8.36 -19.33 15.22
N PHE A 3 8.26 -18.00 15.17
CA PHE A 3 8.05 -17.19 16.38
C PHE A 3 6.74 -17.54 17.12
N GLY A 4 5.63 -17.72 16.39
CA GLY A 4 4.36 -18.10 17.00
C GLY A 4 4.38 -19.51 17.63
N ALA A 5 5.17 -20.43 17.08
CA ALA A 5 5.40 -21.74 17.70
C ALA A 5 6.19 -21.61 19.01
N LEU A 6 7.28 -20.84 18.99
CA LEU A 6 8.12 -20.60 20.17
C LEU A 6 7.33 -19.98 21.34
N VAL A 7 6.45 -19.02 21.06
CA VAL A 7 5.58 -18.42 22.09
C VAL A 7 4.66 -19.47 22.74
N ARG A 8 4.10 -20.38 21.93
CA ARG A 8 3.23 -21.46 22.44
C ARG A 8 3.99 -22.49 23.26
N GLU A 9 5.22 -22.82 22.89
CA GLU A 9 6.10 -23.70 23.68
C GLU A 9 6.36 -23.16 25.09
N HIS A 10 6.29 -21.83 25.27
CA HIS A 10 6.46 -21.15 26.55
C HIS A 10 5.11 -20.78 27.20
N GLY A 11 4.00 -21.38 26.76
CA GLY A 11 2.67 -21.19 27.35
C GLY A 11 1.98 -19.88 27.00
N GLY A 12 2.54 -19.09 26.08
CA GLY A 12 1.91 -17.88 25.55
C GLY A 12 0.99 -18.17 24.37
N ALA A 13 0.21 -17.17 23.96
CA ALA A 13 -0.45 -17.18 22.67
C ALA A 13 0.04 -16.04 21.78
N PHE A 14 -0.03 -16.26 20.48
CA PHE A 14 0.50 -15.34 19.49
C PHE A 14 -0.48 -15.17 18.34
N VAL A 15 -0.75 -13.92 18.00
CA VAL A 15 -1.46 -13.51 16.80
C VAL A 15 -0.59 -12.54 16.00
N ASP A 16 -0.61 -12.65 14.68
CA ASP A 16 -0.13 -11.58 13.81
C ASP A 16 -1.31 -10.69 13.44
N ALA A 17 -1.17 -9.38 13.62
CA ALA A 17 -2.24 -8.41 13.37
C ALA A 17 -1.73 -7.18 12.60
N PRO A 18 -1.17 -7.32 11.38
CA PRO A 18 -0.79 -6.17 10.57
C PRO A 18 -1.99 -5.25 10.27
N VAL A 19 -1.67 -4.00 9.96
CA VAL A 19 -2.66 -2.92 9.80
C VAL A 19 -2.67 -2.31 8.39
N SER A 20 -3.82 -1.75 8.02
CA SER A 20 -3.99 -0.86 6.87
C SER A 20 -4.75 0.41 7.29
N GLY A 21 -4.48 1.54 6.62
CA GLY A 21 -5.10 2.85 6.92
C GLY A 21 -4.11 4.02 7.13
N GLY A 22 -2.80 3.75 7.14
CA GLY A 22 -1.76 4.79 7.24
C GLY A 22 -1.77 5.56 8.57
N THR A 23 -1.00 6.64 8.63
CA THR A 23 -0.87 7.49 9.84
C THR A 23 -2.18 8.19 10.19
N GLY A 24 -2.96 8.62 9.19
CA GLY A 24 -4.28 9.22 9.40
C GLY A 24 -5.27 8.26 10.03
N GLY A 25 -5.35 7.01 9.53
CA GLY A 25 -6.20 5.98 10.11
C GLY A 25 -5.78 5.59 11.53
N ALA A 26 -4.47 5.57 11.80
CA ALA A 26 -3.94 5.31 13.15
C ALA A 26 -4.33 6.40 14.14
N ALA A 27 -4.13 7.68 13.78
CA ALA A 27 -4.50 8.80 14.63
C ALA A 27 -6.01 8.88 14.90
N ALA A 28 -6.83 8.49 13.92
CA ALA A 28 -8.29 8.49 14.02
C ALA A 28 -8.86 7.22 14.69
N GLY A 29 -8.05 6.20 15.01
CA GLY A 29 -8.52 4.92 15.53
C GLY A 29 -9.39 4.14 14.53
N THR A 30 -9.15 4.31 13.22
CA THR A 30 -9.97 3.72 12.15
C THR A 30 -9.23 2.69 11.30
N LEU A 31 -8.11 2.17 11.80
CA LEU A 31 -7.33 1.13 11.12
C LEU A 31 -8.15 -0.12 10.80
N THR A 32 -7.73 -0.82 9.76
CA THR A 32 -8.13 -2.20 9.51
C THR A 32 -7.04 -3.14 10.03
N PHE A 33 -7.40 -4.04 10.94
CA PHE A 33 -6.53 -5.12 11.42
C PHE A 33 -6.84 -6.43 10.69
N MET A 34 -5.80 -7.09 10.20
CA MET A 34 -5.87 -8.40 9.54
C MET A 34 -5.24 -9.42 10.48
N VAL A 35 -6.03 -10.24 11.15
CA VAL A 35 -5.58 -11.02 12.31
C VAL A 35 -5.43 -12.49 11.95
N GLY A 36 -4.23 -13.03 12.04
CA GLY A 36 -3.94 -14.46 11.98
C GLY A 36 -3.80 -15.07 13.37
N GLY A 37 -4.54 -16.13 13.66
CA GLY A 37 -4.57 -16.79 14.96
C GLY A 37 -5.67 -17.85 15.07
N SER A 38 -5.74 -18.54 16.20
CA SER A 38 -6.90 -19.40 16.50
C SER A 38 -8.17 -18.55 16.70
N ASP A 39 -9.35 -19.15 16.53
CA ASP A 39 -10.64 -18.46 16.78
C ASP A 39 -10.70 -17.90 18.22
N ALA A 40 -10.21 -18.69 19.19
CA ALA A 40 -10.17 -18.30 20.60
C ALA A 40 -9.24 -17.10 20.83
N ASP A 41 -8.06 -17.10 20.21
CA ASP A 41 -7.13 -15.97 20.32
C ASP A 41 -7.66 -14.72 19.62
N PHE A 42 -8.31 -14.88 18.46
CA PHE A 42 -8.94 -13.78 17.74
C PHE A 42 -9.99 -13.09 18.60
N GLU A 43 -10.94 -13.83 19.16
CA GLU A 43 -11.99 -13.25 20.01
C GLU A 43 -11.41 -12.61 21.28
N ARG A 44 -10.30 -13.14 21.80
CA ARG A 44 -9.61 -12.55 22.96
C ARG A 44 -8.93 -11.21 22.65
N VAL A 45 -8.28 -11.06 21.48
CA VAL A 45 -7.56 -9.82 21.13
C VAL A 45 -8.48 -8.75 20.52
N LYS A 46 -9.60 -9.15 19.91
CA LYS A 46 -10.51 -8.27 19.17
C LYS A 46 -10.98 -7.04 19.96
N PRO A 47 -11.35 -7.10 21.26
CA PRO A 47 -11.74 -5.92 22.01
C PRO A 47 -10.62 -4.89 22.15
N VAL A 48 -9.37 -5.33 22.28
CA VAL A 48 -8.21 -4.43 22.37
C VAL A 48 -7.94 -3.77 21.02
N LEU A 49 -7.99 -4.56 19.93
CA LEU A 49 -7.76 -4.03 18.58
C LEU A 49 -8.87 -3.06 18.15
N ALA A 50 -10.10 -3.28 18.58
CA ALA A 50 -11.24 -2.41 18.31
C ALA A 50 -11.10 -1.00 18.91
N CYS A 51 -10.22 -0.80 19.91
CA CYS A 51 -9.89 0.53 20.42
C CYS A 51 -9.01 1.35 19.45
N MET A 52 -8.33 0.68 18.50
CA MET A 52 -7.38 1.29 17.56
C MET A 52 -7.85 1.21 16.10
N GLY A 53 -8.89 0.43 15.82
CA GLY A 53 -9.31 0.10 14.47
C GLY A 53 -10.81 -0.02 14.32
N LYS A 54 -11.28 0.28 13.10
CA LYS A 54 -12.70 0.18 12.73
C LYS A 54 -13.06 -1.21 12.20
N ASN A 55 -12.15 -1.85 11.46
CA ASN A 55 -12.39 -3.17 10.87
C ASN A 55 -11.40 -4.18 11.44
N ILE A 56 -11.90 -5.20 12.14
CA ILE A 56 -11.07 -6.26 12.73
C ILE A 56 -11.45 -7.58 12.05
N VAL A 57 -10.58 -8.09 11.19
CA VAL A 57 -10.87 -9.23 10.31
C VAL A 57 -10.03 -10.43 10.74
N HIS A 58 -10.68 -11.58 10.97
CA HIS A 58 -9.98 -12.84 11.18
C HIS A 58 -9.59 -13.45 9.83
N CYS A 59 -8.29 -13.63 9.60
CA CYS A 59 -7.73 -14.08 8.33
C CYS A 59 -7.43 -15.59 8.32
N GLY A 60 -7.72 -16.30 9.41
CA GLY A 60 -7.39 -17.72 9.59
C GLY A 60 -6.22 -17.89 10.55
N ALA A 61 -5.46 -18.99 10.38
CA ALA A 61 -4.40 -19.37 11.31
C ALA A 61 -3.23 -18.35 11.38
N THR A 62 -2.35 -18.51 12.36
CA THR A 62 -1.15 -17.68 12.53
C THR A 62 -0.34 -17.57 11.23
N GLY A 63 -0.07 -16.33 10.82
CA GLY A 63 0.61 -15.93 9.59
C GLY A 63 -0.34 -15.45 8.49
N MET A 64 -1.64 -15.77 8.56
CA MET A 64 -2.58 -15.39 7.51
C MET A 64 -2.90 -13.89 7.49
N GLY A 65 -2.76 -13.19 8.62
CA GLY A 65 -2.85 -11.73 8.66
C GLY A 65 -1.75 -11.08 7.81
N GLN A 66 -0.51 -11.57 7.94
CA GLN A 66 0.62 -11.14 7.10
C GLN A 66 0.40 -11.46 5.62
N VAL A 67 -0.11 -12.65 5.30
CA VAL A 67 -0.45 -13.01 3.90
C VAL A 67 -1.46 -12.03 3.32
N ALA A 68 -2.55 -11.75 4.05
CA ALA A 68 -3.57 -10.79 3.62
C ALA A 68 -2.97 -9.39 3.39
N LYS A 69 -2.11 -8.93 4.32
CA LYS A 69 -1.44 -7.63 4.21
C LYS A 69 -0.54 -7.54 2.98
N VAL A 70 0.28 -8.57 2.75
CA VAL A 70 1.19 -8.66 1.60
C VAL A 70 0.41 -8.61 0.29
N CYS A 71 -0.64 -9.41 0.16
CA CYS A 71 -1.49 -9.40 -1.03
C CYS A 71 -2.20 -8.05 -1.26
N ASN A 72 -2.71 -7.43 -0.19
CA ASN A 72 -3.31 -6.10 -0.27
C ASN A 72 -2.31 -5.05 -0.78
N ASN A 73 -1.11 -5.03 -0.20
CA ASN A 73 -0.10 -4.04 -0.57
C ASN A 73 0.52 -4.32 -1.96
N LEU A 74 0.55 -5.57 -2.41
CA LEU A 74 0.86 -5.93 -3.79
C LEU A 74 -0.11 -5.25 -4.78
N VAL A 75 -1.42 -5.39 -4.56
CA VAL A 75 -2.45 -4.73 -5.39
C VAL A 75 -2.32 -3.22 -5.31
N LEU A 76 -2.05 -2.66 -4.12
CA LEU A 76 -1.87 -1.22 -3.93
C LEU A 76 -0.68 -0.68 -4.75
N GLY A 77 0.48 -1.33 -4.67
CA GLY A 77 1.68 -0.93 -5.40
C GLY A 77 1.48 -0.97 -6.92
N ILE A 78 0.83 -2.04 -7.43
CA ILE A 78 0.52 -2.21 -8.86
C ILE A 78 -0.48 -1.15 -9.33
N SER A 79 -1.60 -1.00 -8.62
CA SER A 79 -2.66 -0.07 -9.03
C SER A 79 -2.19 1.39 -8.99
N MET A 80 -1.35 1.77 -8.02
CA MET A 80 -0.76 3.11 -7.98
C MET A 80 0.14 3.39 -9.18
N ALA A 81 0.99 2.42 -9.56
CA ALA A 81 1.82 2.54 -10.76
C ALA A 81 0.96 2.64 -12.03
N ALA A 82 -0.06 1.80 -12.15
CA ALA A 82 -0.99 1.82 -13.29
C ALA A 82 -1.75 3.15 -13.42
N VAL A 83 -2.27 3.69 -12.32
CA VAL A 83 -2.94 5.01 -12.30
C VAL A 83 -1.96 6.11 -12.66
N SER A 84 -0.73 6.06 -12.14
CA SER A 84 0.32 7.04 -12.44
C SER A 84 0.66 7.07 -13.93
N GLU A 85 0.78 5.90 -14.55
CA GLU A 85 1.03 5.75 -15.99
C GLU A 85 -0.14 6.30 -16.81
N ALA A 86 -1.37 5.89 -16.50
CA ALA A 86 -2.57 6.31 -17.22
C ALA A 86 -2.81 7.83 -17.11
N MET A 87 -2.65 8.40 -15.92
CA MET A 87 -2.78 9.84 -15.68
C MET A 87 -1.73 10.63 -16.46
N SER A 88 -0.47 10.19 -16.44
CA SER A 88 0.62 10.85 -17.16
C SER A 88 0.42 10.79 -18.67
N LEU A 89 0.01 9.62 -19.20
CA LEU A 89 -0.31 9.45 -20.61
C LEU A 89 -1.46 10.36 -21.05
N GLY A 90 -2.57 10.36 -20.31
CA GLY A 90 -3.73 11.18 -20.66
C GLY A 90 -3.40 12.67 -20.70
N VAL A 91 -2.69 13.18 -19.68
CA VAL A 91 -2.25 14.58 -19.68
C VAL A 91 -1.30 14.89 -20.83
N ALA A 92 -0.37 13.99 -21.16
CA ALA A 92 0.51 14.16 -22.32
C ALA A 92 -0.28 14.20 -23.65
N LEU A 93 -1.43 13.54 -23.72
CA LEU A 93 -2.38 13.59 -24.84
C LEU A 93 -3.34 14.79 -24.77
N GLY A 94 -3.25 15.63 -23.73
CA GLY A 94 -3.95 16.91 -23.63
C GLY A 94 -5.28 16.90 -22.88
N ILE A 95 -5.67 15.81 -22.21
CA ILE A 95 -6.85 15.84 -21.34
C ILE A 95 -6.52 16.49 -19.99
N ASP A 96 -7.45 17.30 -19.47
CA ASP A 96 -7.35 17.84 -18.12
C ASP A 96 -7.30 16.70 -17.08
N PRO A 97 -6.35 16.74 -16.11
CA PRO A 97 -6.18 15.66 -15.15
C PRO A 97 -7.42 15.44 -14.26
N LYS A 98 -8.17 16.47 -13.89
CA LYS A 98 -9.38 16.30 -13.08
C LYS A 98 -10.50 15.64 -13.88
N VAL A 99 -10.64 16.02 -15.16
CA VAL A 99 -11.59 15.37 -16.07
C VAL A 99 -11.24 13.89 -16.24
N LEU A 100 -9.98 13.57 -16.52
CA LEU A 100 -9.53 12.18 -16.66
C LEU A 100 -9.76 11.36 -15.38
N ALA A 101 -9.39 11.90 -14.22
CA ALA A 101 -9.63 11.25 -12.93
C ALA A 101 -11.13 11.00 -12.70
N GLY A 102 -11.99 11.98 -13.04
CA GLY A 102 -13.44 11.83 -12.96
C GLY A 102 -13.97 10.69 -13.84
N ILE A 103 -13.46 10.56 -15.07
CA ILE A 103 -13.81 9.45 -15.98
C ILE A 103 -13.35 8.11 -15.41
N VAL A 104 -12.09 7.98 -14.98
CA VAL A 104 -11.56 6.74 -14.40
C VAL A 104 -12.39 6.34 -13.17
N ASN A 105 -12.73 7.29 -12.30
CA ASN A 105 -13.45 7.05 -11.06
C ASN A 105 -14.94 6.75 -11.23
N THR A 106 -15.51 7.01 -12.41
CA THR A 106 -16.89 6.64 -12.78
C THR A 106 -16.96 5.44 -13.72
N SER A 107 -15.80 4.83 -14.04
CA SER A 107 -15.66 3.75 -15.01
C SER A 107 -14.98 2.51 -14.39
N THR A 108 -14.67 1.54 -15.24
CA THR A 108 -14.07 0.25 -14.85
C THR A 108 -12.60 0.35 -14.40
N GLY A 109 -11.93 1.46 -14.67
CA GLY A 109 -10.55 1.72 -14.22
C GLY A 109 -10.46 2.14 -12.74
N ARG A 110 -11.59 2.37 -12.07
CA ARG A 110 -11.63 2.87 -10.68
C ARG A 110 -10.91 1.94 -9.71
N CYS A 111 -10.05 2.52 -8.88
CA CYS A 111 -9.45 1.86 -7.72
C CYS A 111 -9.18 2.89 -6.60
N TRP A 112 -8.77 2.42 -5.43
CA TRP A 112 -8.46 3.30 -4.29
C TRP A 112 -7.39 4.36 -4.64
N SER A 113 -6.38 3.97 -5.41
CA SER A 113 -5.32 4.87 -5.87
C SER A 113 -5.83 5.97 -6.81
N SER A 114 -6.95 5.77 -7.52
CA SER A 114 -7.50 6.78 -8.44
C SER A 114 -8.52 7.70 -7.77
N ASP A 115 -9.35 7.19 -6.86
CA ASP A 115 -10.48 7.93 -6.26
C ASP A 115 -10.18 8.54 -4.88
N THR A 116 -9.26 7.94 -4.12
CA THR A 116 -8.97 8.35 -2.74
C THR A 116 -7.55 8.92 -2.61
N TYR A 117 -6.61 8.47 -3.45
CA TYR A 117 -5.18 8.75 -3.29
C TYR A 117 -4.46 9.12 -4.59
N ASN A 118 -5.14 9.88 -5.46
CA ASN A 118 -4.69 10.16 -6.82
C ASN A 118 -3.24 10.72 -6.88
N PRO A 119 -2.36 10.12 -7.70
CA PRO A 119 -0.94 10.50 -7.74
C PRO A 119 -0.68 11.83 -8.47
N TYR A 120 -1.64 12.35 -9.23
CA TYR A 120 -1.46 13.58 -10.00
C TYR A 120 -1.72 14.82 -9.12
N PRO A 121 -0.77 15.78 -9.04
CA PRO A 121 -0.93 16.98 -8.20
C PRO A 121 -2.18 17.79 -8.51
N GLY A 122 -2.92 18.17 -7.47
CA GLY A 122 -4.11 19.02 -7.59
C GLY A 122 -5.39 18.31 -8.01
N VAL A 123 -5.38 16.98 -8.23
CA VAL A 123 -6.62 16.21 -8.46
C VAL A 123 -7.38 15.98 -7.17
N ILE A 124 -6.68 15.59 -6.09
CA ILE A 124 -7.24 15.47 -4.74
C ILE A 124 -6.41 16.35 -3.80
N ASP A 125 -7.04 17.38 -3.23
CA ASP A 125 -6.34 18.39 -2.42
C ASP A 125 -5.69 17.80 -1.15
N THR A 126 -6.31 16.77 -0.57
CA THR A 126 -5.81 16.10 0.64
C THR A 126 -4.77 15.01 0.36
N ALA A 127 -4.52 14.64 -0.90
CA ALA A 127 -3.55 13.60 -1.25
C ALA A 127 -2.09 14.13 -1.15
N PRO A 128 -1.10 13.25 -0.90
CA PRO A 128 0.31 13.64 -0.87
C PRO A 128 0.80 14.34 -2.13
N SER A 129 0.28 13.95 -3.30
CA SER A 129 0.58 14.57 -4.59
C SER A 129 0.35 16.09 -4.61
N SER A 130 -0.61 16.59 -3.84
CA SER A 130 -0.92 18.02 -3.73
C SER A 130 -0.01 18.80 -2.77
N ARG A 131 0.92 18.13 -2.09
CA ARG A 131 1.89 18.72 -1.14
C ARG A 131 3.32 18.23 -1.39
N GLY A 132 3.67 18.03 -2.67
CA GLY A 132 5.01 17.62 -3.07
C GLY A 132 5.40 16.22 -2.58
N TYR A 133 4.41 15.32 -2.45
CA TYR A 133 4.58 13.94 -2.00
C TYR A 133 5.18 13.79 -0.60
N SER A 134 5.00 14.80 0.26
CA SER A 134 5.47 14.77 1.64
C SER A 134 4.50 14.01 2.56
N GLY A 135 5.08 13.27 3.51
CA GLY A 135 4.34 12.42 4.46
C GLY A 135 3.74 11.19 3.80
N GLY A 136 2.61 10.70 4.31
CA GLY A 136 1.92 9.55 3.72
C GLY A 136 2.61 8.21 3.98
N PHE A 137 2.67 7.35 2.96
CA PHE A 137 3.31 6.03 3.01
C PHE A 137 4.55 6.01 2.14
N GLY A 138 5.73 6.02 2.77
CA GLY A 138 7.01 6.18 2.09
C GLY A 138 7.32 5.11 1.03
N THR A 139 8.01 5.53 -0.02
CA THR A 139 8.45 4.70 -1.15
C THR A 139 9.27 3.49 -0.70
N ASP A 140 10.21 3.67 0.24
CA ASP A 140 11.00 2.56 0.77
C ASP A 140 10.16 1.54 1.54
N LEU A 141 9.06 1.97 2.17
CA LEU A 141 8.14 1.07 2.85
C LEU A 141 7.31 0.26 1.85
N MET A 142 6.85 0.89 0.76
CA MET A 142 6.19 0.18 -0.34
C MET A 142 7.15 -0.80 -1.03
N LEU A 143 8.38 -0.39 -1.29
CA LEU A 143 9.43 -1.24 -1.85
C LEU A 143 9.67 -2.49 -0.98
N LYS A 144 9.78 -2.29 0.34
CA LYS A 144 9.92 -3.39 1.31
C LYS A 144 8.72 -4.33 1.25
N ASP A 145 7.49 -3.81 1.23
CA ASP A 145 6.28 -4.65 1.19
C ASP A 145 6.14 -5.43 -0.13
N LEU A 146 6.52 -4.84 -1.27
CA LEU A 146 6.59 -5.54 -2.56
C LEU A 146 7.71 -6.59 -2.59
N GLY A 147 8.83 -6.33 -1.92
CA GLY A 147 9.89 -7.32 -1.71
C GLY A 147 9.38 -8.53 -0.94
N LEU A 148 8.66 -8.32 0.16
CA LEU A 148 8.01 -9.39 0.92
C LEU A 148 7.02 -10.19 0.06
N ALA A 149 6.25 -9.52 -0.81
CA ALA A 149 5.34 -10.18 -1.74
C ALA A 149 6.07 -11.08 -2.73
N ASN A 150 7.16 -10.59 -3.34
CA ASN A 150 7.93 -11.36 -4.32
C ASN A 150 8.67 -12.53 -3.68
N ASP A 151 9.17 -12.38 -2.45
CA ASP A 151 9.80 -13.49 -1.74
C ASP A 151 8.78 -14.55 -1.31
N ALA A 152 7.59 -14.15 -0.85
CA ALA A 152 6.48 -15.07 -0.59
C ALA A 152 6.06 -15.81 -1.88
N ALA A 153 5.98 -15.11 -3.01
CA ALA A 153 5.64 -15.68 -4.30
C ALA A 153 6.67 -16.75 -4.76
N LYS A 154 7.97 -16.49 -4.58
CA LYS A 154 9.04 -17.48 -4.84
C LYS A 154 8.86 -18.73 -3.98
N GLN A 155 8.61 -18.57 -2.68
CA GLN A 155 8.40 -19.71 -1.76
C GLN A 155 7.18 -20.53 -2.17
N ALA A 156 6.08 -19.87 -2.56
CA ALA A 156 4.85 -20.51 -3.02
C ALA A 156 4.92 -21.05 -4.46
N ARG A 157 6.00 -20.76 -5.20
CA ARG A 157 6.13 -21.02 -6.64
C ARG A 157 4.96 -20.44 -7.45
N GLN A 158 4.50 -19.26 -7.07
CA GLN A 158 3.41 -18.54 -7.73
C GLN A 158 3.98 -17.36 -8.52
N PRO A 159 3.65 -17.19 -9.81
CA PRO A 159 4.11 -16.06 -10.59
C PRO A 159 3.39 -14.76 -10.21
N VAL A 160 4.15 -13.67 -10.04
CA VAL A 160 3.64 -12.32 -9.71
C VAL A 160 4.24 -11.27 -10.66
N TYR A 161 3.93 -11.38 -11.95
CA TYR A 161 4.58 -10.58 -13.01
C TYR A 161 4.48 -9.06 -12.79
N LEU A 162 3.28 -8.55 -12.55
CA LEU A 162 3.06 -7.11 -12.33
C LEU A 162 3.69 -6.64 -11.01
N GLY A 163 3.70 -7.50 -9.98
CA GLY A 163 4.35 -7.23 -8.70
C GLY A 163 5.86 -7.06 -8.82
N ALA A 164 6.50 -7.93 -9.60
CA ALA A 164 7.92 -7.83 -9.91
C ALA A 164 8.25 -6.52 -10.63
N LEU A 165 7.45 -6.13 -11.63
CA LEU A 165 7.63 -4.86 -12.33
C LEU A 165 7.43 -3.67 -11.39
N ALA A 166 6.35 -3.66 -10.60
CA ALA A 166 6.08 -2.62 -9.63
C ALA A 166 7.26 -2.46 -8.64
N GLN A 167 7.81 -3.57 -8.13
CA GLN A 167 8.99 -3.52 -7.24
C GLN A 167 10.17 -2.79 -7.91
N GLN A 168 10.43 -3.03 -9.20
CA GLN A 168 11.52 -2.36 -9.93
C GLN A 168 11.29 -0.85 -10.09
N LEU A 169 10.03 -0.42 -10.26
CA LEU A 169 9.69 1.01 -10.30
C LEU A 169 10.03 1.69 -8.96
N TYR A 170 9.58 1.12 -7.83
CA TYR A 170 9.89 1.68 -6.52
C TYR A 170 11.38 1.55 -6.15
N GLN A 171 12.06 0.49 -6.60
CA GLN A 171 13.51 0.37 -6.46
C GLN A 171 14.24 1.50 -7.19
N THR A 172 13.77 1.85 -8.40
CA THR A 172 14.34 2.96 -9.18
C THR A 172 14.19 4.29 -8.45
N MET A 173 13.04 4.54 -7.83
CA MET A 173 12.83 5.74 -7.02
C MET A 173 13.73 5.78 -5.79
N SER A 174 13.79 4.68 -5.03
CA SER A 174 14.65 4.56 -3.85
C SER A 174 16.12 4.87 -4.20
N SER A 175 16.63 4.28 -5.28
CA SER A 175 18.00 4.51 -5.77
C SER A 175 18.28 5.94 -6.23
N ARG A 176 17.25 6.75 -6.52
CA ARG A 176 17.37 8.18 -6.88
C ARG A 176 17.29 9.11 -5.66
N GLY A 177 17.12 8.58 -4.45
CA GLY A 177 16.98 9.37 -3.22
C GLY A 177 15.53 9.70 -2.84
N ASP A 178 14.54 9.21 -3.59
CA ASP A 178 13.12 9.49 -3.36
C ASP A 178 12.46 8.53 -2.34
N GLY A 179 13.26 7.74 -1.61
CA GLY A 179 12.77 6.71 -0.69
C GLY A 179 11.83 7.19 0.41
N GLN A 180 11.98 8.45 0.83
CA GLN A 180 11.15 9.07 1.87
C GLN A 180 9.88 9.75 1.33
N LEU A 181 9.78 9.96 0.01
CA LEU A 181 8.56 10.48 -0.59
C LEU A 181 7.44 9.46 -0.50
N ASP A 182 6.21 9.94 -0.43
CA ASP A 182 5.03 9.09 -0.54
C ASP A 182 5.07 8.23 -1.81
N PHE A 183 4.65 6.97 -1.71
CA PHE A 183 4.69 6.00 -2.80
C PHE A 183 3.93 6.47 -4.07
N SER A 184 2.95 7.37 -3.96
CA SER A 184 2.31 7.99 -5.13
C SER A 184 3.27 8.84 -5.98
N ALA A 185 4.45 9.19 -5.47
CA ALA A 185 5.51 9.86 -6.22
C ALA A 185 6.07 9.02 -7.39
N VAL A 186 5.69 7.74 -7.52
CA VAL A 186 6.02 6.90 -8.68
C VAL A 186 5.62 7.52 -10.01
N ILE A 187 4.62 8.41 -10.02
CA ILE A 187 4.26 9.20 -11.19
C ILE A 187 5.40 10.05 -11.75
N ARG A 188 6.36 10.46 -10.91
CA ARG A 188 7.55 11.23 -11.32
C ARG A 188 8.45 10.46 -12.28
N LEU A 189 8.35 9.12 -12.33
CA LEU A 189 9.05 8.33 -13.34
C LEU A 189 8.52 8.57 -14.77
N TYR A 190 7.28 9.05 -14.90
CA TYR A 190 6.60 9.29 -16.18
C TYR A 190 6.52 10.77 -16.56
N GLN A 191 6.79 11.67 -15.61
CA GLN A 191 6.75 13.11 -15.83
C GLN A 191 8.16 13.64 -16.16
N PRO A 192 8.29 14.69 -16.99
CA PRO A 192 9.56 15.37 -17.17
C PRO A 192 10.05 15.89 -15.82
N ALA A 193 11.36 15.82 -15.57
CA ALA A 193 11.95 16.40 -14.37
C ALA A 193 11.56 17.89 -14.28
N THR A 194 10.93 18.28 -13.17
CA THR A 194 10.59 19.69 -12.98
C THR A 194 11.80 20.43 -12.42
N LYS A 195 11.96 21.72 -12.74
CA LYS A 195 13.08 22.55 -12.21
C LYS A 195 13.14 22.58 -10.67
N LYS A 196 12.05 22.20 -9.98
CA LYS A 196 11.94 22.14 -8.53
C LYS A 196 12.55 20.86 -7.92
N ASP A 197 12.78 19.83 -8.74
CA ASP A 197 13.40 18.57 -8.32
C ASP A 197 14.93 18.60 -8.43
N ALA A 198 15.50 19.69 -8.97
CA ALA A 198 16.94 19.89 -9.20
C ALA A 198 17.61 20.85 -8.18
N SER A 199 16.88 21.27 -7.15
CA SER A 199 17.32 22.19 -6.09
C SER A 199 17.12 21.55 -4.72
#